data_AF-A0A7K7XZY0-F1
#
_entry.id   AF-A0A7K7XZY0-F1
#
_cell.length_a   1.000
_cell.length_b   1.000
_cell.length_c   1.000
_cell.angle_alpha   90.00
_cell.angle_beta   90.00
_cell.angle_gamma   90.00
#
_symmetry.space_group_name_H-M   'P 1'
#
loop_
_entity.id
_entity.type
_entity.pdbx_description
1 polymer ?
#
loop_
_entity_poly.entity_id
_entity_poly.type
_entity_poly.pdbx_seq_one_letter_code
_entity_poly.pdbx_strand_id
1 'polypeptide(L)' 'THLGTPGRSPVPVSPGQLHTWVSEGPSEAQAVCVNCRNNSVGDRCDTCRAGFFMLDGTCTR' A
#
# COMPACT_ATOMS: atom_id res chain seq x y z
N THR A 1 22.15 10.42 -2.33
CA THR A 1 20.88 9.78 -2.72
C THR A 1 20.93 8.34 -2.24
N HIS A 2 20.41 8.04 -1.05
CA HIS A 2 20.37 6.65 -0.58
C HIS A 2 19.14 5.98 -1.21
N LEU A 3 19.40 4.97 -2.05
CA LEU A 3 18.35 4.13 -2.63
C LEU A 3 17.76 3.25 -1.54
N GLY A 4 16.55 3.54 -1.08
CA GLY A 4 15.72 2.57 -0.40
C GLY A 4 15.40 1.43 -1.37
N THR A 5 15.94 0.24 -1.10
CA THR A 5 15.68 -0.95 -1.92
C THR A 5 14.21 -1.36 -1.80
N PRO A 6 13.48 -1.60 -2.90
CA PRO A 6 12.13 -2.13 -2.84
C PRO A 6 12.19 -3.58 -2.32
N GLY A 7 11.41 -3.89 -1.27
CA GLY A 7 11.26 -5.26 -0.76
C GLY A 7 11.80 -5.52 0.65
N ARG A 8 12.27 -4.51 1.38
CA ARG A 8 12.65 -4.70 2.79
C ARG A 8 11.42 -4.50 3.68
N SER A 9 10.96 -5.57 4.32
CA SER A 9 9.93 -5.53 5.37
C SER A 9 10.26 -4.44 6.41
N PRO A 10 9.25 -3.77 7.01
CA PRO A 10 9.49 -2.68 7.93
C PRO A 10 10.29 -3.20 9.13
N VAL A 11 11.51 -2.69 9.30
CA VAL A 11 12.29 -2.88 10.52
C VAL A 11 11.56 -2.14 11.65
N PRO A 12 11.54 -2.64 12.90
CA PRO A 12 10.99 -1.90 14.03
C PRO A 12 11.68 -0.54 14.14
N VAL A 13 10.96 0.54 13.88
CA VAL A 13 11.49 1.90 13.92
C VAL A 13 11.53 2.40 15.36
N SER A 14 12.72 2.75 15.83
CA SER A 14 12.90 3.43 17.11
C SER A 14 12.19 4.80 17.09
N PRO A 15 11.52 5.24 18.17
CA PRO A 15 10.76 6.51 18.18
C PRO A 15 11.59 7.74 17.79
N GLY A 16 12.91 7.73 18.05
CA GLY A 16 13.82 8.82 17.69
C GLY A 16 14.18 8.93 16.20
N GLN A 17 13.80 7.96 15.37
CA GLN A 17 14.10 7.96 13.92
C GLN A 17 12.85 8.05 13.03
N LEU A 18 11.68 8.27 13.64
CA LEU A 18 10.38 8.36 12.95
C LEU A 18 10.37 9.39 11.82
N HIS A 19 10.94 10.58 12.06
CA HIS A 19 10.98 11.65 11.06
C HIS A 19 11.81 11.30 9.82
N THR A 20 12.90 10.56 9.98
CA THR A 20 13.77 10.16 8.86
C THR A 20 13.15 9.02 8.07
N TRP A 21 12.53 8.05 8.75
CA TRP A 21 11.87 6.90 8.12
C TRP A 21 10.63 7.28 7.31
N VAL A 22 9.85 8.26 7.76
CA VAL A 22 8.67 8.76 7.01
C VAL A 22 9.04 9.24 5.61
N SER A 23 10.26 9.75 5.42
CA SER A 23 10.74 10.25 4.13
C SER A 23 11.25 9.15 3.19
N GLU A 24 11.39 7.91 3.64
CA GLU A 24 11.91 6.77 2.85
C GLU A 24 10.79 5.86 2.30
N GLY A 25 9.71 6.48 1.82
CA GLY A 25 8.63 5.77 1.13
C GLY A 25 8.88 5.64 -0.39
N PRO A 26 8.24 4.66 -1.06
CA PRO A 26 8.14 4.69 -2.52
C PRO A 26 7.43 5.96 -2.97
N SER A 27 7.76 6.46 -4.17
CA SER A 27 7.01 7.57 -4.75
C SER A 27 5.53 7.21 -4.89
N GLU A 28 4.63 8.19 -4.91
CA GLU A 28 3.19 7.95 -5.04
C GLU A 28 2.86 7.10 -6.28
N ALA A 29 3.63 7.26 -7.37
CA ALA A 29 3.51 6.46 -8.57
C ALA A 29 3.88 4.97 -8.38
N GLN A 30 4.78 4.66 -7.44
CA GLN A 30 5.26 3.30 -7.14
C GLN A 30 4.67 2.70 -5.85
N ALA A 31 3.85 3.47 -5.13
CA ALA A 31 3.21 3.01 -3.91
C ALA A 31 2.19 1.90 -4.21
N VAL A 32 2.24 0.83 -3.43
CA VAL A 32 1.35 -0.33 -3.51
C VAL A 32 0.57 -0.44 -2.21
N CYS A 33 -0.74 -0.65 -2.32
CA CYS A 33 -1.60 -0.87 -1.16
C CYS A 33 -1.47 -2.31 -0.65
N VAL A 34 -1.18 -2.49 0.64
CA VAL A 34 -0.91 -3.82 1.24
C VAL A 34 -2.03 -4.38 2.13
N ASN A 35 -3.18 -3.69 2.21
CA ASN A 35 -4.34 -4.15 2.99
C ASN A 35 -5.66 -3.62 2.43
N CYS A 36 -5.98 -4.01 1.19
CA CYS A 36 -7.20 -3.59 0.51
C CYS A 36 -8.46 -3.96 1.31
N ARG A 37 -9.41 -3.03 1.39
CA ARG A 37 -10.66 -3.15 2.14
C ARG A 37 -11.80 -3.54 1.19
N ASN A 38 -12.96 -3.86 1.75
CA ASN A 38 -14.21 -4.01 1.01
C ASN A 38 -14.12 -5.00 -0.18
N ASN A 39 -13.37 -6.09 -0.04
CA ASN A 39 -13.17 -7.10 -1.09
C ASN A 39 -12.49 -6.59 -2.37
N SER A 40 -11.79 -5.46 -2.32
CA SER A 40 -10.93 -5.04 -3.42
C SER A 40 -9.53 -5.64 -3.34
N VAL A 41 -8.82 -5.60 -4.46
CA VAL A 41 -7.48 -6.15 -4.73
C VAL A 41 -6.79 -5.31 -5.82
N GLY A 42 -5.51 -5.59 -6.05
CA GLY A 42 -4.65 -4.87 -6.99
C GLY A 42 -3.79 -3.83 -6.28
N ASP A 43 -2.79 -3.32 -6.99
CA ASP A 43 -1.80 -2.39 -6.41
C ASP A 43 -2.42 -1.11 -5.85
N ARG A 44 -3.59 -0.74 -6.39
CA ARG A 44 -4.37 0.44 -6.00
C ARG A 44 -5.71 0.09 -5.36
N CYS A 45 -5.96 -1.18 -5.04
CA CYS A 45 -7.24 -1.64 -4.48
C CYS A 45 -8.46 -1.24 -5.35
N ASP A 46 -8.27 -1.18 -6.65
CA ASP A 46 -9.22 -0.69 -7.67
C ASP A 46 -9.93 -1.82 -8.41
N THR A 47 -9.56 -3.07 -8.13
CA THR A 47 -10.16 -4.25 -8.75
C THR A 47 -10.91 -5.04 -7.69
N CYS A 48 -12.04 -5.65 -8.05
CA CYS A 48 -12.78 -6.50 -7.12
C CYS A 48 -12.28 -7.95 -7.16
N ARG A 49 -12.31 -8.63 -6.00
CA ARG A 49 -12.08 -10.06 -5.93
C ARG A 49 -13.08 -10.81 -6.81
N ALA A 50 -12.67 -11.99 -7.29
CA ALA A 50 -13.55 -12.87 -8.05
C ALA A 50 -14.88 -13.12 -7.29
N GLY A 51 -15.99 -12.96 -7.99
CA GLY A 51 -17.34 -13.05 -7.41
C GLY A 51 -17.84 -11.75 -6.76
N PHE A 52 -17.14 -10.63 -6.93
CA PHE A 52 -17.60 -9.29 -6.58
C PHE A 52 -17.47 -8.34 -7.78
N PHE A 53 -18.34 -7.33 -7.85
CA PHE A 53 -18.34 -6.28 -8.86
C PHE A 53 -18.32 -4.90 -8.21
N MET A 54 -17.76 -3.92 -8.90
CA MET A 54 -17.68 -2.55 -8.40
C MET A 54 -19.03 -1.84 -8.57
N LEU A 55 -19.58 -1.34 -7.47
CA LEU A 55 -20.78 -0.52 -7.43
C LEU A 55 -20.53 0.65 -6.48
N ASP A 56 -20.67 1.88 -6.97
CA ASP A 56 -20.43 3.13 -6.22
C ASP A 56 -19.09 3.17 -5.46
N GLY A 57 -18.03 2.64 -6.10
CA GLY A 57 -16.68 2.61 -5.50
C GLY A 57 -16.49 1.54 -4.42
N THR A 58 -17.42 0.59 -4.27
CA THR A 58 -17.29 -0.55 -3.36
C THR A 58 -17.53 -1.88 -4.06
N CYS A 59 -16.81 -2.93 -3.68
CA CYS A 59 -17.03 -4.26 -4.25
C CYS A 59 -18.19 -4.97 -3.55
N THR A 60 -19.24 -5.24 -4.31
CA THR A 60 -20.47 -5.90 -3.89
C THR A 60 -20.59 -7.26 -4.58
N ARG A 61 -21.25 -8.24 -3.95
CA ARG A 61 -21.44 -9.60 -4.50
C ARG A 61 -22.68 -9.68 -5.37
#